data_AF-A0A3D3W3C2-F1
#
_entry.id   AF-A0A3D3W3C2-F1
#
_cell.length_a   1.000
_cell.length_b   1.000
_cell.length_c   1.000
_cell.angle_alpha   90.00
_cell.angle_beta   90.00
_cell.angle_gamma   90.00
#
_symmetry.space_group_name_H-M   'P 1'
#
loop_
_entity.id
_entity.type
_entity.pdbx_description
1 polymer ?
#
loop_
_entity_poly.entity_id
_entity_poly.type
_entity_poly.pdbx_seq_one_letter_code
_entity_poly.pdbx_strand_id
1 'polypeptide(L)'
;MCRFFIDRPIFASVLSIVILIAGAVSVPGLPIAQYPEIAPPVISVACMFPGASAAVLADTVAAPIEQQVTGVENVLYMSSQCTNDGQYLLTVTFDLGVDLDMAQVLVQNRVNLALPGLPEVVRQTGVSVRKKSPSILLVINLFSPDNSANQLTLSNYATINLRDELAQIPGVGDLQMFGQQDYSMRVWLDPDRIAARGLTVSDVVAALREQNVQVAAGSLARPPVPSGQAFQYSLSTQGRLQDAGQFSEIIIRTGQAGEILRLRDVVSDQRTDPVSGELLGG
;
A
#
# COMPACT_ATOMS: atom_id res chain seq x y z
N MET A 1 -49.18 -40.55 13.86
CA MET A 1 -48.95 -39.10 13.68
C MET A 1 -50.03 -38.45 12.82
N CYS A 2 -50.31 -38.95 11.61
CA CYS A 2 -51.36 -38.36 10.74
C CYS A 2 -52.78 -38.39 11.33
N ARG A 3 -53.17 -39.48 12.03
CA ARG A 3 -54.52 -39.59 12.65
C ARG A 3 -54.79 -38.52 13.73
N PHE A 4 -53.75 -38.10 14.46
CA PHE A 4 -53.84 -37.03 15.48
C PHE A 4 -54.11 -35.64 14.89
N PHE A 5 -53.53 -35.33 13.73
CA PHE A 5 -53.79 -34.07 13.03
C PHE A 5 -55.14 -34.07 12.29
N ILE A 6 -55.67 -35.25 11.92
CA ILE A 6 -57.02 -35.42 11.37
C ILE A 6 -58.09 -35.19 12.45
N ASP A 7 -57.88 -35.74 13.64
CA ASP A 7 -58.84 -35.61 14.76
C ASP A 7 -58.81 -34.21 15.42
N ARG A 8 -57.77 -33.40 15.16
CA ARG A 8 -57.62 -32.02 15.70
C ARG A 8 -57.19 -31.01 14.62
N PRO A 9 -58.11 -30.60 13.73
CA PRO A 9 -57.81 -29.70 12.62
C PRO A 9 -57.33 -28.30 13.06
N ILE A 10 -57.81 -27.79 14.20
CA ILE A 10 -57.37 -26.49 14.75
C ILE A 10 -55.88 -26.53 15.12
N PHE A 11 -55.39 -27.64 15.66
CA PHE A 11 -53.98 -27.77 16.04
C PHE A 11 -53.06 -27.81 14.81
N ALA A 12 -53.50 -28.48 13.74
CA ALA A 12 -52.79 -28.48 12.45
C ALA A 12 -52.70 -27.07 11.85
N SER A 13 -53.79 -26.30 11.89
CA SER A 13 -53.81 -24.90 11.40
C SER A 13 -52.89 -24.00 12.22
N VAL A 14 -52.89 -24.14 13.56
CA VAL A 14 -51.99 -23.36 14.43
C VAL A 14 -50.53 -23.66 14.10
N LEU A 15 -50.16 -24.94 13.93
CA LEU A 15 -48.79 -25.31 13.59
C LEU A 15 -48.36 -24.74 12.22
N SER A 16 -49.25 -24.78 11.23
CA SER A 16 -49.01 -24.19 9.90
C SER A 16 -48.80 -22.68 9.98
N ILE A 17 -49.63 -21.97 10.77
CA ILE A 17 -49.50 -20.53 11.01
C ILE A 17 -48.18 -20.21 11.71
N VAL A 18 -47.75 -21.00 12.71
CA VAL A 18 -46.47 -20.82 13.39
C VAL A 18 -45.30 -20.97 12.43
N ILE A 19 -45.31 -21.98 11.56
CA ILE A 19 -44.27 -22.18 10.54
C ILE A 19 -44.26 -21.02 9.53
N LEU A 20 -45.44 -20.54 9.11
CA LEU A 20 -45.55 -19.42 8.17
C LEU A 20 -45.04 -18.11 8.78
N ILE A 21 -45.37 -17.83 10.06
CA ILE A 21 -44.84 -16.68 10.79
C ILE A 21 -43.34 -16.82 10.97
N ALA A 22 -42.82 -17.99 11.34
CA ALA A 22 -41.39 -18.23 11.47
C ALA A 22 -40.64 -18.01 10.14
N GLY A 23 -41.21 -18.47 9.03
CA GLY A 23 -40.69 -18.21 7.68
C GLY A 23 -40.72 -16.72 7.33
N ALA A 24 -41.86 -16.06 7.52
CA ALA A 24 -42.03 -14.64 7.22
C ALA A 24 -41.09 -13.73 8.04
N VAL A 25 -40.81 -14.09 9.30
CA VAL A 25 -39.84 -13.38 10.15
C VAL A 25 -38.39 -13.65 9.74
N SER A 26 -38.08 -14.83 9.20
CA SER A 26 -36.72 -15.21 8.81
C SER A 26 -36.30 -14.64 7.45
N VAL A 27 -37.23 -14.48 6.51
CA VAL A 27 -36.95 -14.01 5.13
C VAL A 27 -36.15 -12.69 5.08
N PRO A 28 -36.49 -11.64 5.85
CA PRO A 28 -35.74 -10.37 5.81
C PRO A 28 -34.32 -10.46 6.38
N GLY A 29 -34.03 -11.47 7.21
CA GLY A 29 -32.73 -11.63 7.86
C GLY A 29 -31.77 -12.58 7.13
N LEU A 30 -32.23 -13.26 6.07
CA LEU A 30 -31.41 -14.18 5.31
C LEU A 30 -30.49 -13.42 4.33
N PRO A 31 -29.16 -13.67 4.36
CA PRO A 31 -28.26 -13.15 3.35
C PRO A 31 -28.63 -13.68 1.97
N ILE A 32 -28.68 -12.78 0.99
CA ILE A 32 -28.94 -13.14 -0.41
C ILE A 32 -27.60 -13.18 -1.14
N ALA A 33 -27.25 -14.35 -1.69
CA ALA A 33 -26.06 -14.54 -2.51
C ALA A 33 -26.43 -15.26 -3.81
N GLN A 34 -25.74 -14.95 -4.91
CA GLN A 34 -26.00 -15.59 -6.21
C GLN A 34 -25.55 -17.06 -6.22
N TYR A 35 -24.43 -17.34 -5.56
CA TYR A 35 -23.87 -18.67 -5.36
C TYR A 35 -23.28 -18.77 -3.95
N PRO A 36 -23.22 -19.96 -3.34
CA PRO A 36 -22.40 -20.17 -2.16
C PRO A 36 -20.92 -19.93 -2.50
N GLU A 37 -20.12 -19.55 -1.51
CA GLU A 37 -18.67 -19.36 -1.68
C GLU A 37 -18.01 -20.72 -1.95
N ILE A 38 -17.81 -21.03 -3.23
CA ILE A 38 -17.12 -22.24 -3.72
C ILE A 38 -15.67 -21.96 -4.14
N ALA A 39 -15.24 -20.70 -4.09
CA ALA A 39 -13.89 -20.30 -4.45
C ALA A 39 -12.95 -20.62 -3.28
N PRO A 40 -11.82 -21.33 -3.53
CA PRO A 40 -10.81 -21.55 -2.51
C PRO A 40 -10.29 -20.22 -1.94
N PRO A 41 -10.11 -20.11 -0.61
CA PRO A 41 -9.56 -18.92 0.01
C PRO A 41 -8.09 -18.68 -0.41
N VAL A 42 -7.73 -17.42 -0.68
CA VAL A 42 -6.40 -17.05 -1.17
C VAL A 42 -5.79 -15.90 -0.38
N ILE A 43 -4.51 -16.03 -0.04
CA ILE A 43 -3.69 -14.98 0.55
C ILE A 43 -2.59 -14.62 -0.43
N SER A 44 -2.42 -13.32 -0.68
CA SER A 44 -1.30 -12.79 -1.45
C SER A 44 -0.24 -12.23 -0.53
N VAL A 45 1.01 -12.56 -0.83
CA VAL A 45 2.21 -11.95 -0.23
C VAL A 45 2.92 -11.21 -1.35
N ALA A 46 3.10 -9.91 -1.20
CA ALA A 46 3.73 -9.07 -2.20
C ALA A 46 4.86 -8.24 -1.59
N CYS A 47 5.93 -8.06 -2.37
CA CYS A 47 6.99 -7.12 -2.03
C CYS A 47 7.65 -6.58 -3.30
N MET A 48 8.45 -5.54 -3.14
CA MET A 48 9.13 -4.88 -4.24
C MET A 48 10.62 -4.75 -3.90
N PHE A 49 11.46 -5.14 -4.86
CA PHE A 49 12.90 -4.94 -4.85
C PHE A 49 13.32 -4.16 -6.10
N PRO A 50 13.26 -2.81 -6.04
CA PRO A 50 13.57 -1.97 -7.19
C PRO A 50 14.98 -2.22 -7.71
N GLY A 51 15.11 -2.44 -9.02
CA GLY A 51 16.40 -2.65 -9.70
C GLY A 51 16.93 -4.09 -9.70
N ALA A 52 16.21 -5.05 -9.12
CA ALA A 52 16.55 -6.47 -9.22
C ALA A 52 15.91 -7.13 -10.47
N SER A 53 16.64 -8.05 -11.11
CA SER A 53 16.07 -8.89 -12.18
C SER A 53 15.19 -10.00 -11.58
N ALA A 54 14.30 -10.58 -12.39
CA ALA A 54 13.41 -11.65 -11.94
C ALA A 54 14.19 -12.85 -11.35
N ALA A 55 15.37 -13.18 -11.90
CA ALA A 55 16.22 -14.25 -11.41
C ALA A 55 16.80 -13.93 -10.01
N VAL A 56 17.32 -12.71 -9.82
CA VAL A 56 17.84 -12.28 -8.52
C VAL A 56 16.72 -12.25 -7.48
N LEU A 57 15.53 -11.80 -7.88
CA LEU A 57 14.34 -11.78 -7.02
C LEU A 57 13.95 -13.18 -6.56
N ALA A 58 13.98 -14.16 -7.47
CA ALA A 58 13.66 -15.54 -7.17
C ALA A 58 14.61 -16.13 -6.11
N ASP A 59 15.92 -15.92 -6.29
CA ASP A 59 16.93 -16.50 -5.40
C ASP A 59 17.00 -15.79 -4.03
N THR A 60 16.85 -14.46 -4.02
CA THR A 60 17.11 -13.65 -2.81
C THR A 60 15.87 -13.33 -1.99
N VAL A 61 14.66 -13.39 -2.58
CA VAL A 61 13.41 -13.00 -1.93
C VAL A 61 12.37 -14.11 -1.99
N ALA A 62 12.13 -14.69 -3.17
CA ALA A 62 11.10 -15.72 -3.32
C ALA A 62 11.45 -16.97 -2.51
N ALA A 63 12.64 -17.54 -2.71
CA ALA A 63 13.05 -18.79 -2.07
C ALA A 63 12.98 -18.73 -0.52
N PRO A 64 13.51 -17.69 0.17
CA PRO A 64 13.38 -17.59 1.62
C PRO A 64 11.93 -17.47 2.11
N ILE A 65 11.07 -16.72 1.40
CA ILE A 65 9.67 -16.54 1.76
C ILE A 65 8.91 -17.85 1.56
N GLU A 66 9.03 -18.47 0.39
CA GLU A 66 8.37 -19.74 0.05
C GLU A 66 8.76 -20.87 1.01
N GLN A 67 10.04 -20.96 1.37
CA GLN A 67 10.54 -21.96 2.29
C GLN A 67 9.88 -21.83 3.68
N GLN A 68 9.67 -20.61 4.18
CA GLN A 68 8.98 -20.40 5.45
C GLN A 68 7.46 -20.62 5.34
N VAL A 69 6.85 -20.16 4.24
CA VAL A 69 5.41 -20.25 4.00
C VAL A 69 4.94 -21.69 3.74
N THR A 70 5.82 -22.56 3.26
CA THR A 70 5.53 -24.00 3.11
C THR A 70 5.15 -24.67 4.44
N GLY A 71 5.55 -24.10 5.58
CA GLY A 71 5.18 -24.61 6.91
C GLY A 71 3.78 -24.21 7.39
N VAL A 72 2.93 -23.61 6.54
CA VAL A 72 1.54 -23.29 6.88
C VAL A 72 0.64 -24.49 6.57
N GLU A 73 -0.26 -24.83 7.50
CA GLU A 73 -1.19 -25.94 7.35
C GLU A 73 -2.37 -25.57 6.42
N ASN A 74 -3.02 -26.59 5.85
CA ASN A 74 -4.21 -26.46 4.97
C ASN A 74 -3.98 -25.63 3.70
N VAL A 75 -2.74 -25.59 3.22
CA VAL A 75 -2.38 -25.02 1.91
C VAL A 75 -2.61 -26.07 0.84
N LEU A 76 -3.46 -25.76 -0.14
CA LEU A 76 -3.72 -26.60 -1.29
C LEU A 76 -2.57 -26.51 -2.30
N TYR A 77 -2.13 -25.29 -2.62
CA TYR A 77 -0.96 -25.02 -3.43
C TYR A 77 -0.49 -23.58 -3.25
N MET A 78 0.73 -23.30 -3.70
CA MET A 78 1.25 -21.94 -3.80
C MET A 78 1.82 -21.70 -5.20
N SER A 79 1.70 -20.46 -5.67
CA SER A 79 2.28 -20.00 -6.94
C SER A 79 2.91 -18.65 -6.72
N SER A 80 4.18 -18.51 -7.12
CA SER A 80 4.88 -17.23 -7.13
C SER A 80 5.14 -16.72 -8.53
N GLN A 81 5.27 -15.40 -8.65
CA GLN A 81 5.62 -14.70 -9.86
C GLN A 81 6.66 -13.63 -9.53
N CYS A 82 7.73 -13.59 -10.31
CA CYS A 82 8.80 -12.60 -10.22
C CYS A 82 8.89 -11.85 -11.55
N THR A 83 8.85 -10.53 -11.53
CA THR A 83 8.97 -9.71 -12.74
C THR A 83 10.32 -8.97 -12.78
N ASN A 84 10.78 -8.59 -13.97
CA ASN A 84 12.01 -7.81 -14.14
C ASN A 84 11.89 -6.36 -13.65
N ASP A 85 10.68 -5.93 -13.30
CA ASP A 85 10.43 -4.63 -12.65
C ASP A 85 10.65 -4.70 -11.13
N GLY A 86 11.15 -5.83 -10.61
CA GLY A 86 11.43 -6.04 -9.20
C GLY A 86 10.20 -6.38 -8.36
N GLN A 87 9.06 -6.75 -8.98
CA GLN A 87 7.86 -7.15 -8.24
C GLN A 87 7.85 -8.65 -7.97
N TYR A 88 7.56 -9.00 -6.72
CA TYR A 88 7.31 -10.36 -6.27
C TYR A 88 5.87 -10.50 -5.81
N LEU A 89 5.18 -11.53 -6.29
CA LEU A 89 3.83 -11.89 -5.86
C LEU A 89 3.75 -13.39 -5.62
N LEU A 90 3.53 -13.78 -4.36
CA LEU A 90 3.20 -15.14 -3.96
C LEU A 90 1.71 -15.24 -3.67
N THR A 91 1.06 -16.22 -4.27
CA THR A 91 -0.34 -16.54 -4.09
C THR A 91 -0.43 -17.89 -3.40
N VAL A 92 -0.93 -17.90 -2.16
CA VAL A 92 -1.13 -19.11 -1.35
C VAL A 92 -2.62 -19.43 -1.34
N THR A 93 -2.98 -20.59 -1.89
CA THR A 93 -4.36 -21.07 -1.96
C THR A 93 -4.58 -22.13 -0.88
N PHE A 94 -5.67 -21.98 -0.13
CA PHE A 94 -6.01 -22.83 1.00
C PHE A 94 -7.19 -23.75 0.67
N ASP A 95 -7.36 -24.79 1.49
CA ASP A 95 -8.52 -25.68 1.42
C ASP A 95 -9.83 -24.94 1.77
N LEU A 96 -10.96 -25.46 1.26
CA LEU A 96 -12.29 -24.93 1.57
C LEU A 96 -12.61 -25.09 3.05
N GLY A 97 -13.18 -24.05 3.66
CA GLY A 97 -13.55 -24.03 5.09
C GLY A 97 -12.43 -23.56 6.03
N VAL A 98 -11.25 -23.21 5.51
CA VAL A 98 -10.21 -22.55 6.29
C VAL A 98 -10.62 -21.12 6.62
N ASP A 99 -10.42 -20.73 7.88
CA ASP A 99 -10.58 -19.34 8.32
C ASP A 99 -9.46 -18.47 7.71
N LEU A 100 -9.84 -17.56 6.81
CA LEU A 100 -8.93 -16.64 6.14
C LEU A 100 -8.23 -15.65 7.09
N ASP A 101 -8.87 -15.25 8.18
CA ASP A 101 -8.26 -14.38 9.19
C ASP A 101 -7.11 -15.11 9.88
N MET A 102 -7.35 -16.36 10.30
CA MET A 102 -6.32 -17.19 10.93
C MET A 102 -5.20 -17.53 9.94
N ALA A 103 -5.56 -17.93 8.71
CA ALA A 103 -4.58 -18.22 7.67
C ALA A 103 -3.69 -17.01 7.37
N GLN A 104 -4.25 -15.79 7.35
CA GLN A 104 -3.48 -14.56 7.15
C GLN A 104 -2.46 -14.36 8.27
N VAL A 105 -2.86 -14.56 9.53
CA VAL A 105 -1.96 -14.46 10.69
C VAL A 105 -0.85 -15.51 10.61
N LEU A 106 -1.17 -16.76 10.24
CA LEU A 106 -0.18 -17.82 10.10
C LEU A 106 0.83 -17.52 8.99
N VAL A 107 0.36 -17.09 7.81
CA VAL A 107 1.23 -16.66 6.71
C VAL A 107 2.10 -15.48 7.12
N GLN A 108 1.52 -14.44 7.74
CA GLN A 108 2.27 -13.29 8.23
C GLN A 108 3.37 -13.69 9.22
N ASN A 109 3.06 -14.60 10.15
CA ASN A 109 4.05 -15.11 11.11
C ASN A 109 5.19 -15.85 10.41
N ARG A 110 4.91 -16.67 9.39
CA ARG A 110 5.95 -17.34 8.58
C ARG A 110 6.77 -16.35 7.77
N VAL A 111 6.14 -15.37 7.13
CA VAL A 111 6.83 -14.29 6.40
C VAL A 111 7.75 -13.51 7.35
N ASN A 112 7.31 -13.22 8.57
CA ASN A 112 8.11 -12.52 9.57
C ASN A 112 9.39 -13.30 9.96
N LEU A 113 9.34 -14.63 9.95
CA LEU A 113 10.53 -15.48 10.15
C LEU A 113 11.51 -15.42 8.97
N ALA A 114 11.01 -15.13 7.75
CA ALA A 114 11.84 -14.97 6.56
C ALA A 114 12.52 -13.59 6.49
N LEU A 115 11.97 -12.55 7.14
CA LEU A 115 12.46 -11.16 7.07
C LEU A 115 13.98 -11.00 7.32
N PRO A 116 14.62 -11.69 8.29
CA PRO A 116 16.05 -11.53 8.52
C PRO A 116 16.91 -11.99 7.34
N GLY A 117 16.42 -12.94 6.53
CA GLY A 117 17.10 -13.44 5.33
C GLY A 117 16.88 -12.58 4.08
N LEU A 118 16.00 -11.57 4.15
CA LEU A 118 15.72 -10.69 3.02
C LEU A 118 16.72 -9.52 2.92
N PRO A 119 17.00 -9.02 1.70
CA PRO A 119 17.77 -7.80 1.49
C PRO A 119 17.16 -6.59 2.22
N GLU A 120 18.04 -5.70 2.69
CA GLU A 120 17.63 -4.50 3.46
C GLU A 120 16.65 -3.60 2.69
N VAL A 121 16.81 -3.47 1.37
CA VAL A 121 15.91 -2.68 0.51
C VAL A 121 14.47 -3.22 0.57
N VAL A 122 14.30 -4.55 0.61
CA VAL A 122 12.98 -5.19 0.69
C VAL A 122 12.40 -5.01 2.09
N ARG A 123 13.22 -5.10 3.14
CA ARG A 123 12.77 -4.83 4.52
C ARG A 123 12.27 -3.41 4.70
N GLN A 124 12.95 -2.43 4.08
CA GLN A 124 12.54 -1.03 4.11
C GLN A 124 11.25 -0.79 3.31
N THR A 125 11.08 -1.47 2.18
CA THR A 125 9.86 -1.38 1.37
C THR A 125 8.67 -2.09 2.03
N GLY A 126 8.96 -3.08 2.87
CA GLY A 126 7.97 -3.89 3.57
C GLY A 126 7.43 -5.04 2.71
N VAL A 127 6.95 -6.08 3.38
CA VAL A 127 6.25 -7.21 2.76
C VAL A 127 4.77 -7.11 3.15
N SER A 128 3.89 -6.98 2.15
CA SER A 128 2.46 -6.91 2.39
C SER A 128 1.82 -8.28 2.28
N VAL A 129 1.06 -8.69 3.31
CA VAL A 129 0.24 -9.90 3.31
C VAL A 129 -1.22 -9.47 3.34
N ARG A 130 -1.99 -9.84 2.31
CA ARG A 130 -3.41 -9.47 2.18
C ARG A 130 -4.25 -10.65 1.75
N LYS A 131 -5.52 -10.64 2.16
CA LYS A 131 -6.52 -11.55 1.59
C LYS A 131 -6.81 -11.09 0.17
N LYS A 132 -6.81 -12.02 -0.78
CA LYS A 132 -7.09 -11.71 -2.19
C LYS A 132 -8.39 -12.35 -2.60
N SER A 133 -9.36 -11.54 -3.03
CA SER A 133 -10.50 -12.05 -3.78
C SER A 133 -10.09 -12.21 -5.25
N PRO A 134 -10.39 -13.35 -5.91
CA PRO A 134 -10.14 -13.52 -7.33
C PRO A 134 -11.10 -12.70 -8.22
N SER A 135 -12.21 -12.20 -7.67
CA SER A 135 -13.23 -11.43 -8.41
C SER A 135 -13.23 -9.94 -8.04
N ILE A 136 -13.37 -9.09 -9.06
CA ILE A 136 -13.63 -7.67 -8.89
C ILE A 136 -15.13 -7.48 -8.68
N LEU A 137 -15.54 -6.97 -7.52
CA LEU A 137 -16.94 -6.72 -7.19
C LEU A 137 -17.50 -5.50 -7.94
N LEU A 138 -16.72 -4.41 -7.99
CA LEU A 138 -17.12 -3.13 -8.56
C LEU A 138 -15.89 -2.41 -9.13
N VAL A 139 -16.08 -1.72 -10.25
CA VAL A 139 -15.10 -0.77 -10.79
C VAL A 139 -15.69 0.62 -10.71
N ILE A 140 -15.00 1.52 -10.04
CA ILE A 140 -15.37 2.93 -9.94
C ILE A 140 -14.49 3.70 -10.92
N ASN A 141 -15.12 4.39 -11.88
CA ASN A 141 -14.40 5.23 -12.83
C ASN A 141 -14.58 6.71 -12.49
N LEU A 142 -13.48 7.45 -12.42
CA LEU A 142 -13.49 8.90 -12.16
C LEU A 142 -13.21 9.64 -13.45
N PHE A 143 -14.10 10.57 -13.80
CA PHE A 143 -13.95 11.42 -14.97
C PHE A 143 -14.41 12.85 -14.65
N SER A 144 -13.80 13.82 -15.32
CA SER A 144 -14.16 15.24 -15.24
C SER A 144 -15.04 15.60 -16.45
N PRO A 145 -16.34 15.89 -16.25
CA PRO A 145 -17.27 16.19 -17.36
C PRO A 145 -16.87 17.43 -18.18
N ASP A 146 -16.19 18.37 -17.54
CA ASP A 146 -15.73 19.66 -18.05
C ASP A 146 -14.25 19.65 -18.48
N ASN A 147 -13.56 18.53 -18.34
CA ASN A 147 -12.12 18.38 -18.61
C ASN A 147 -11.23 19.36 -17.81
N SER A 148 -11.71 19.85 -16.66
CA SER A 148 -10.95 20.74 -15.76
C SER A 148 -9.89 20.00 -14.95
N ALA A 149 -10.06 18.69 -14.76
CA ALA A 149 -9.10 17.85 -14.02
C ALA A 149 -8.45 16.82 -14.95
N ASN A 150 -7.13 16.89 -15.05
CA ASN A 150 -6.33 15.89 -15.76
C ASN A 150 -6.29 14.57 -14.98
N GLN A 151 -5.88 13.50 -15.66
CA GLN A 151 -5.76 12.16 -15.06
C GLN A 151 -4.93 12.15 -13.77
N LEU A 152 -3.84 12.93 -13.69
CA LEU A 152 -3.02 13.06 -12.49
C LEU A 152 -3.83 13.62 -11.31
N THR A 153 -4.60 14.68 -11.54
CA THR A 153 -5.42 15.33 -10.51
C THR A 153 -6.52 14.38 -10.02
N LEU A 154 -7.19 13.67 -10.94
CA LEU A 154 -8.23 12.69 -10.59
C LEU A 154 -7.65 11.48 -9.84
N SER A 155 -6.50 10.97 -10.27
CA SER A 155 -5.80 9.86 -9.61
C SER A 155 -5.43 10.24 -8.17
N ASN A 156 -4.84 11.42 -7.99
CA ASN A 156 -4.47 11.90 -6.67
C ASN A 156 -5.69 12.15 -5.77
N TYR A 157 -6.76 12.74 -6.31
CA TYR A 157 -7.99 12.93 -5.56
C TYR A 157 -8.54 11.59 -5.05
N ALA A 158 -8.51 10.56 -5.89
CA ALA A 158 -8.90 9.20 -5.52
C ALA A 158 -8.01 8.62 -4.43
N THR A 159 -6.68 8.74 -4.57
CA THR A 159 -5.72 8.22 -3.59
C THR A 159 -5.88 8.88 -2.23
N ILE A 160 -6.04 10.22 -2.19
CA ILE A 160 -6.08 10.98 -0.93
C ILE A 160 -7.45 10.90 -0.25
N ASN A 161 -8.55 11.01 -1.01
CA ASN A 161 -9.89 11.22 -0.42
C ASN A 161 -10.79 9.98 -0.49
N LEU A 162 -10.59 9.09 -1.47
CA LEU A 162 -11.51 7.96 -1.69
C LEU A 162 -10.93 6.64 -1.21
N ARG A 163 -9.64 6.40 -1.42
CA ARG A 163 -9.00 5.11 -1.15
C ARG A 163 -9.20 4.66 0.30
N ASP A 164 -8.86 5.53 1.26
CA ASP A 164 -8.90 5.17 2.68
C ASP A 164 -10.34 5.06 3.20
N GLU A 165 -11.25 5.90 2.72
CA GLU A 165 -12.67 5.83 3.05
C GLU A 165 -13.31 4.53 2.53
N LEU A 166 -13.02 4.16 1.26
CA LEU A 166 -13.51 2.92 0.68
C LEU A 166 -12.88 1.69 1.36
N ALA A 167 -11.62 1.76 1.76
CA ALA A 167 -10.93 0.65 2.44
C ALA A 167 -11.51 0.36 3.82
N GLN A 168 -12.14 1.35 4.48
CA GLN A 168 -12.74 1.20 5.80
C GLN A 168 -14.15 0.59 5.76
N ILE A 169 -14.79 0.50 4.59
CA ILE A 169 -16.14 -0.06 4.48
C ILE A 169 -16.10 -1.57 4.77
N PRO A 170 -16.90 -2.07 5.73
CA PRO A 170 -16.97 -3.50 6.02
C PRO A 170 -17.33 -4.32 4.77
N GLY A 171 -16.52 -5.32 4.45
CA GLY A 171 -16.68 -6.17 3.27
C GLY A 171 -15.77 -5.82 2.09
N VAL A 172 -15.05 -4.68 2.15
CA VAL A 172 -14.01 -4.37 1.16
C VAL A 172 -12.71 -5.10 1.53
N GLY A 173 -12.31 -6.06 0.71
CA GLY A 173 -11.10 -6.87 0.94
C GLY A 173 -9.82 -6.29 0.36
N ASP A 174 -9.90 -5.72 -0.85
CA ASP A 174 -8.76 -5.09 -1.54
C ASP A 174 -9.26 -3.99 -2.50
N LEU A 175 -8.44 -2.97 -2.70
CA LEU A 175 -8.70 -1.87 -3.63
C LEU A 175 -7.52 -1.74 -4.57
N GLN A 176 -7.78 -2.00 -5.85
CA GLN A 176 -6.79 -1.84 -6.91
C GLN A 176 -7.08 -0.56 -7.70
N MET A 177 -6.09 0.34 -7.74
CA MET A 177 -6.15 1.53 -8.58
C MET A 177 -5.52 1.25 -9.94
N PHE A 178 -6.25 1.56 -11.01
CA PHE A 178 -5.75 1.42 -12.38
C PHE A 178 -5.25 2.76 -12.90
N GLY A 179 -4.05 2.78 -13.50
CA GLY A 179 -3.47 4.00 -14.07
C GLY A 179 -3.11 5.08 -13.05
N GLN A 180 -2.80 4.66 -11.81
CA GLN A 180 -2.45 5.55 -10.71
C GLN A 180 -1.25 6.42 -11.06
N GLN A 181 -1.45 7.73 -10.96
CA GLN A 181 -0.39 8.73 -11.03
C GLN A 181 -0.38 9.47 -9.70
N ASP A 182 0.66 9.26 -8.89
CA ASP A 182 0.84 9.97 -7.62
C ASP A 182 1.70 11.21 -7.81
N TYR A 183 1.43 12.27 -7.05
CA TYR A 183 2.38 13.38 -6.91
C TYR A 183 3.61 12.88 -6.16
N SER A 184 4.68 12.66 -6.92
CA SER A 184 6.00 12.35 -6.39
C SER A 184 6.94 13.50 -6.73
N MET A 185 7.70 14.00 -5.76
CA MET A 185 8.79 14.92 -6.07
C MET A 185 9.92 14.16 -6.78
N ARG A 186 10.11 14.42 -8.08
CA ARG A 186 11.10 13.75 -8.91
C ARG A 186 12.27 14.69 -9.16
N VAL A 187 13.46 14.24 -8.77
CA VAL A 187 14.71 14.98 -8.96
C VAL A 187 15.47 14.33 -10.10
N TRP A 188 15.43 14.94 -11.28
CA TRP A 188 16.14 14.44 -12.47
C TRP A 188 17.55 15.00 -12.51
N LEU A 189 18.52 14.14 -12.23
CA LEU A 189 19.93 14.52 -12.20
C LEU A 189 20.53 14.58 -13.61
N ASP A 190 21.23 15.67 -13.92
CA ASP A 190 22.00 15.81 -15.16
C ASP A 190 23.43 15.26 -14.94
N PRO A 191 23.79 14.15 -15.62
CA PRO A 191 25.08 13.49 -15.40
C PRO A 191 26.28 14.37 -15.79
N ASP A 192 26.15 15.21 -16.82
CA ASP A 192 27.23 16.08 -17.29
C ASP A 192 27.47 17.21 -16.27
N ARG A 193 26.39 17.79 -15.74
CA ARG A 193 26.44 18.82 -14.70
C ARG A 193 26.96 18.32 -13.36
N ILE A 194 26.69 17.06 -13.01
CA ILE A 194 27.24 16.40 -11.82
C ILE A 194 28.74 16.14 -12.00
N ALA A 195 29.14 15.57 -13.14
CA ALA A 195 30.52 15.23 -13.43
C ALA A 195 31.41 16.48 -13.52
N ALA A 196 30.94 17.55 -14.17
CA ALA A 196 31.67 18.82 -14.28
C ALA A 196 31.99 19.47 -12.92
N ARG A 197 31.25 19.11 -11.87
CA ARG A 197 31.41 19.64 -10.51
C ARG A 197 32.07 18.65 -9.55
N GLY A 198 32.55 17.52 -10.07
CA GLY A 198 33.20 16.46 -9.28
C GLY A 198 32.29 15.91 -8.18
N LEU A 199 30.98 15.87 -8.44
CA LEU A 199 29.99 15.29 -7.54
C LEU A 199 29.64 13.87 -7.96
N THR A 200 29.07 13.12 -7.02
CA THR A 200 28.46 11.82 -7.27
C THR A 200 26.96 11.87 -7.00
N VAL A 201 26.21 10.91 -7.55
CA VAL A 201 24.77 10.75 -7.25
C VAL A 201 24.55 10.53 -5.74
N SER A 202 25.47 9.82 -5.09
CA SER A 202 25.43 9.61 -3.63
C SER A 202 25.48 10.91 -2.84
N ASP A 203 26.25 11.91 -3.27
CA ASP A 203 26.35 13.20 -2.58
C ASP A 203 25.00 13.94 -2.62
N VAL A 204 24.30 13.89 -3.76
CA VAL A 204 22.99 14.52 -3.89
C VAL A 204 21.93 13.81 -3.04
N VAL A 205 21.95 12.48 -3.02
CA VAL A 205 21.04 11.69 -2.18
C VAL A 205 21.30 11.93 -0.69
N ALA A 206 22.57 12.07 -0.29
CA ALA A 206 22.95 12.41 1.08
C ALA A 206 22.42 13.79 1.48
N ALA A 207 22.63 14.81 0.66
CA ALA A 207 22.14 16.17 0.90
C ALA A 207 20.60 16.22 1.01
N LEU A 208 19.90 15.49 0.13
CA LEU A 208 18.43 15.36 0.19
C LEU A 208 17.97 14.73 1.52
N ARG A 209 18.63 13.66 1.98
CA ARG A 209 18.28 13.00 3.25
C ARG A 209 18.58 13.85 4.47
N GLU A 210 19.63 14.66 4.43
CA GLU A 210 20.04 15.52 5.54
C GLU A 210 19.13 16.74 5.69
N GLN A 211 18.68 17.34 4.57
CA GLN A 211 17.88 18.58 4.60
C GLN A 211 16.37 18.36 4.51
N ASN A 212 15.90 17.23 3.97
CA ASN A 212 14.47 16.88 3.94
C ASN A 212 14.07 15.93 5.09
N VAL A 213 14.37 16.34 6.32
CA VAL A 213 14.06 15.55 7.52
C VAL A 213 13.14 16.32 8.46
N GLN A 214 12.20 15.60 9.07
CA GLN A 214 11.38 16.15 10.15
C GLN A 214 12.18 16.06 11.46
N VAL A 215 12.75 17.17 11.93
CA VAL A 215 13.46 17.20 13.22
C VAL A 215 12.52 17.66 14.33
N ALA A 216 12.38 16.85 15.38
CA ALA A 216 11.73 17.28 16.61
C ALA A 216 12.66 18.23 17.37
N ALA A 217 12.43 19.55 17.29
CA ALA A 217 13.24 20.53 18.03
C ALA A 217 12.91 20.59 19.53
N GLY A 218 11.98 19.75 20.01
CA GLY A 218 11.61 19.67 21.42
C GLY A 218 10.76 20.86 21.86
N SER A 219 10.88 21.22 23.13
CA SER A 219 10.11 22.34 23.70
C SER A 219 10.95 23.13 24.69
N LEU A 220 10.91 24.45 24.59
CA LEU A 220 11.47 25.35 25.59
C LEU A 220 10.62 25.33 26.85
N ALA A 221 11.30 25.45 27.99
CA ALA A 221 10.70 25.43 29.32
C ALA A 221 9.93 24.13 29.67
N ARG A 222 10.39 22.98 29.17
CA ARG A 222 9.93 21.66 29.66
C ARG A 222 10.48 21.41 31.06
N PRO A 223 9.65 21.08 32.07
CA PRO A 223 10.14 20.79 33.41
C PRO A 223 11.25 19.73 33.41
N PRO A 224 12.27 19.85 34.29
CA PRO A 224 12.36 20.82 35.40
C PRO A 224 12.89 22.20 34.97
N VAL A 225 12.17 23.26 35.32
CA VAL A 225 12.52 24.67 35.04
C VAL A 225 12.47 25.52 36.33
N PRO A 226 13.24 26.61 36.43
CA PRO A 226 13.19 27.52 37.57
C PRO A 226 11.78 28.07 37.81
N SER A 227 11.39 28.22 39.09
CA SER A 227 10.09 28.77 39.48
C SER A 227 9.89 30.17 38.91
N GLY A 228 8.84 30.37 38.09
CA GLY A 228 8.51 31.65 37.45
C GLY A 228 8.26 31.59 35.95
N GLN A 229 8.56 30.47 35.27
CA GLN A 229 8.19 30.26 33.86
C GLN A 229 6.83 29.56 33.74
N ALA A 230 5.81 30.32 33.32
CA ALA A 230 4.43 29.84 33.18
C ALA A 230 4.08 29.26 31.79
N PHE A 231 4.98 29.36 30.81
CA PHE A 231 4.72 28.96 29.43
C PHE A 231 5.78 27.99 28.92
N GLN A 232 5.33 26.86 28.39
CA GLN A 232 6.13 25.91 27.62
C GLN A 232 5.90 26.19 26.12
N TYR A 233 6.97 26.42 25.36
CA TYR A 233 6.89 26.65 23.92
C TYR A 233 7.36 25.41 23.18
N SER A 234 6.53 24.87 22.29
CA SER A 234 6.99 23.82 21.37
C SER A 234 7.85 24.47 20.28
N LEU A 235 9.05 23.93 20.06
CA LEU A 235 9.91 24.35 18.97
C LEU A 235 9.58 23.51 17.74
N SER A 236 9.15 24.17 16.65
CA SER A 236 9.03 23.56 15.34
C SER A 236 10.23 23.96 14.48
N THR A 237 10.84 22.98 13.83
CA THR A 237 11.81 23.22 12.74
C THR A 237 11.07 23.32 11.41
N GLN A 238 11.77 23.80 10.38
CA GLN A 238 11.35 23.51 9.01
C GLN A 238 11.36 21.98 8.85
N GLY A 239 10.16 21.41 8.73
CA GLY A 239 9.96 19.98 8.59
C GLY A 239 10.33 19.48 7.20
N ARG A 240 9.65 18.43 6.73
CA ARG A 240 9.78 18.00 5.33
C ARG A 240 9.42 19.12 4.37
N LEU A 241 10.20 19.25 3.31
CA LEU A 241 9.98 20.21 2.23
C LEU A 241 8.71 19.80 1.45
N GLN A 242 7.89 20.79 1.10
CA GLN A 242 6.58 20.57 0.47
C GLN A 242 6.52 21.11 -0.96
N ASP A 243 7.34 22.12 -1.27
CA ASP A 243 7.30 22.82 -2.56
C ASP A 243 8.56 22.56 -3.39
N ALA A 244 8.41 22.50 -4.72
CA ALA A 244 9.52 22.30 -5.64
C ALA A 244 10.60 23.40 -5.51
N GLY A 245 10.19 24.64 -5.22
CA GLY A 245 11.11 25.75 -4.95
C GLY A 245 12.01 25.47 -3.74
N GLN A 246 11.47 24.84 -2.70
CA GLN A 246 12.24 24.48 -1.51
C GLN A 246 13.26 23.37 -1.80
N PHE A 247 12.90 22.38 -2.64
CA PHE A 247 13.85 21.35 -3.09
C PHE A 247 14.98 21.94 -3.94
N SER A 248 14.68 22.94 -4.78
CA SER A 248 15.65 23.59 -5.66
C SER A 248 16.77 24.31 -4.89
N GLU A 249 16.47 24.74 -3.66
CA GLU A 249 17.35 25.51 -2.78
C GLU A 249 18.23 24.62 -1.87
N ILE A 250 18.05 23.30 -1.92
CA ILE A 250 18.86 22.35 -1.15
C ILE A 250 20.33 22.51 -1.49
N ILE A 251 21.16 22.66 -0.46
CA ILE A 251 22.59 22.88 -0.61
C ILE A 251 23.28 21.53 -0.74
N ILE A 252 23.94 21.26 -1.86
CA ILE A 252 24.68 20.01 -2.06
C ILE A 252 26.12 20.16 -1.56
N ARG A 253 26.75 21.30 -1.83
CA ARG A 253 28.14 21.54 -1.45
C ARG A 253 28.42 23.03 -1.26
N THR A 254 29.30 23.34 -0.32
CA THR A 254 29.91 24.66 -0.16
C THR A 254 31.38 24.61 -0.59
N GLY A 255 31.76 25.46 -1.54
CA GLY A 255 33.13 25.63 -2.03
C GLY A 255 33.99 26.39 -1.03
N GLN A 256 35.31 26.27 -1.16
CA GLN A 256 36.28 26.89 -0.25
C GLN A 256 36.25 28.44 -0.27
N ALA A 257 35.74 29.04 -1.35
CA ALA A 257 35.58 30.48 -1.52
C ALA A 257 34.18 31.00 -1.13
N GLY A 258 33.32 30.16 -0.54
CA GLY A 258 31.95 30.53 -0.16
C GLY A 258 30.90 30.32 -1.26
N GLU A 259 31.27 29.68 -2.37
CA GLU A 259 30.33 29.29 -3.42
C GLU A 259 29.36 28.23 -2.89
N ILE A 260 28.05 28.47 -3.04
CA ILE A 260 27.01 27.52 -2.61
C ILE A 260 26.48 26.83 -3.85
N LEU A 261 26.67 25.52 -3.93
CA LEU A 261 26.09 24.69 -4.98
C LEU A 261 24.75 24.15 -4.52
N ARG A 262 23.70 24.44 -5.29
CA ARG A 262 22.32 24.06 -4.98
C ARG A 262 21.83 22.93 -5.89
N LEU A 263 20.74 22.27 -5.49
CA LEU A 263 20.13 21.21 -6.27
C LEU A 263 19.74 21.68 -7.68
N ARG A 264 19.19 22.89 -7.81
CA ARG A 264 18.84 23.49 -9.10
C ARG A 264 20.00 23.55 -10.10
N ASP A 265 21.25 23.58 -9.62
CA ASP A 265 22.43 23.72 -10.47
C ASP A 265 22.85 22.38 -11.12
N VAL A 266 22.36 21.25 -10.59
CA VAL A 266 22.72 19.88 -11.02
C VAL A 266 21.54 19.07 -11.57
N VAL A 267 20.33 19.62 -11.54
CA VAL A 267 19.14 18.98 -12.11
C VAL A 267 18.87 19.47 -13.53
N SER A 268 18.19 18.64 -14.30
CA SER A 268 17.59 19.00 -15.58
C SER A 268 16.12 19.36 -15.38
N ASP A 269 15.67 20.47 -15.98
CA ASP A 269 14.27 20.90 -15.95
C ASP A 269 13.36 20.06 -16.87
N GLN A 270 13.91 19.16 -17.69
CA GLN A 270 13.17 18.52 -18.79
C GLN A 270 13.47 17.03 -18.91
N ARG A 271 12.40 16.22 -18.96
CA ARG A 271 12.44 14.85 -19.47
C ARG A 271 12.09 14.89 -20.96
N THR A 272 13.07 14.62 -21.81
CA THR A 272 12.83 14.19 -23.19
C THR A 272 12.76 12.67 -23.20
N ASP A 273 11.74 12.10 -23.82
CA ASP A 273 11.70 10.67 -24.10
C ASP A 273 12.84 10.32 -25.08
N PRO A 274 13.76 9.39 -24.74
CA PRO A 274 14.87 9.04 -25.62
C PRO A 274 14.45 8.40 -26.96
N VAL A 275 13.20 7.94 -27.09
CA VAL A 275 12.67 7.31 -28.31
C VAL A 275 11.83 8.29 -29.14
N SER A 276 11.02 9.14 -28.50
CA SER A 276 10.07 10.03 -29.20
C SER A 276 10.50 11.51 -29.22
N GLY A 277 11.45 11.92 -28.38
CA GLY A 277 11.87 13.32 -28.22
C GLY A 277 10.79 14.23 -27.61
N GLU A 278 9.66 13.67 -27.16
CA GLU A 278 8.58 14.44 -26.56
C GLU A 278 8.91 14.84 -25.11
N LEU A 279 8.45 16.04 -24.74
CA LEU A 279 8.56 16.58 -23.39
C LEU A 279 7.57 15.85 -22.49
N LEU A 280 8.07 15.07 -21.55
CA LEU A 280 7.27 14.43 -20.51
C LEU A 280 7.26 15.38 -19.31
N GLY A 281 6.07 15.88 -18.97
CA GLY A 281 5.83 16.94 -18.00
C GLY A 281 6.48 16.72 -16.62
N GLY A 282 6.72 17.86 -15.95
CA GLY A 282 7.53 18.04 -14.73
C GLY A 282 7.05 17.31 -13.48
#